data_AF-A0A7X6QDV6-F1
#
_entry.id   AF-A0A7X6QDV6-F1
#
_cell.length_a   1.000
_cell.length_b   1.000
_cell.length_c   1.000
_cell.angle_alpha   90.00
_cell.angle_beta   90.00
_cell.angle_gamma   90.00
#
_symmetry.space_group_name_H-M   'P 1'
#
loop_
_entity.id
_entity.type
_entity.pdbx_description
1 polymer ?
#
loop_
_entity_poly.entity_id
_entity_poly.type
_entity_poly.pdbx_seq_one_letter_code
_entity_poly.pdbx_strand_id
1 'polypeptide(L)' 'MNMKDPMMKNDLGELSPSRNDVKGPHPGITRESGAPVINNQDTMTAGPRGP' A
#
# COMPACT_ATOMS: atom_id res chain seq x y z
N MET A 1 24.73 -5.78 29.89
CA MET A 1 23.47 -6.40 29.43
C MET A 1 23.76 -7.06 28.09
N ASN A 2 23.37 -8.33 27.96
CA ASN A 2 23.78 -9.23 26.88
C ASN A 2 23.39 -8.73 25.48
N MET A 3 24.39 -8.57 24.61
CA MET A 3 24.25 -8.34 23.17
C MET A 3 23.78 -9.64 22.49
N LYS A 4 22.50 -9.99 22.67
CA LYS A 4 21.88 -11.23 22.18
C LYS A 4 21.06 -11.05 20.91
N ASP A 5 21.02 -9.85 20.36
CA ASP A 5 20.27 -9.60 19.13
C ASP A 5 21.24 -9.45 17.94
N PRO A 6 21.36 -10.44 17.05
CA PRO A 6 22.23 -10.37 15.87
C PRO A 6 21.87 -9.23 14.91
N MET A 7 20.70 -8.60 15.08
CA MET A 7 20.26 -7.44 14.28
C MET A 7 20.93 -6.12 14.70
N MET A 8 21.51 -6.02 15.91
CA MET A 8 22.11 -4.79 16.43
C MET A 8 23.56 -4.53 15.97
N LYS A 9 24.11 -5.36 15.06
CA LYS A 9 25.53 -5.33 14.71
C LYS A 9 26.01 -4.03 14.05
N ASN A 10 25.10 -3.21 13.51
CA ASN A 10 25.44 -2.08 12.65
C ASN A 10 25.00 -0.71 13.17
N ASP A 11 24.50 -0.61 14.41
CA ASP A 11 23.99 0.66 14.97
C ASP A 11 22.97 1.36 14.04
N LEU A 12 22.27 0.54 13.24
CA LEU A 12 21.18 0.99 12.38
C LEU A 12 20.09 1.45 13.34
N GLY A 13 19.78 2.76 13.30
CA GLY A 13 18.81 3.38 14.18
C GLY A 13 17.42 2.71 14.12
N GLU A 14 16.48 3.28 14.87
CA GLU A 14 15.11 2.75 15.02
C GLU A 14 14.56 2.24 13.70
N LEU A 15 14.05 0.99 13.72
CA LEU A 15 13.49 0.24 12.59
C LEU A 15 12.41 1.06 11.90
N SER A 16 12.81 2.01 11.05
CA SER A 16 11.87 2.73 10.22
C SER A 16 11.25 1.68 9.32
N PRO A 17 9.91 1.50 9.35
CA PRO A 17 9.26 0.65 8.38
C PRO A 17 9.72 1.09 7.01
N SER A 18 10.07 0.12 6.16
CA SER A 18 10.59 0.32 4.82
C SER A 18 9.97 1.56 4.19
N ARG A 19 10.81 2.55 3.86
CA ARG A 19 10.44 3.86 3.32
C ARG A 19 9.78 3.76 1.93
N ASN A 20 9.52 2.55 1.45
CA ASN A 20 8.60 2.26 0.37
C ASN A 20 7.13 2.36 0.85
N ASP A 21 6.83 3.33 1.71
CA ASP A 21 5.49 3.84 1.91
C ASP A 21 5.21 4.83 0.76
N VAL A 22 5.34 4.36 -0.49
CA VAL A 22 5.04 5.14 -1.70
C VAL A 22 3.53 5.24 -1.83
N LYS A 23 2.89 5.81 -0.81
CA LYS A 23 1.56 6.40 -0.95
C LYS A 23 1.78 7.64 -1.77
N GLY A 24 1.45 7.55 -3.06
CA GLY A 24 1.36 8.73 -3.90
C GLY A 24 0.44 9.77 -3.24
N PRO A 25 0.54 11.05 -3.62
CA PRO A 25 -0.25 12.15 -3.03
C PRO A 25 -1.76 11.87 -2.98
N HIS A 26 -2.24 10.95 -3.82
CA HIS A 26 -3.57 10.37 -3.76
C HIS A 26 -3.46 8.85 -3.56
N PRO A 27 -3.63 8.30 -2.35
CA PRO A 27 -3.56 6.85 -2.07
C PRO A 27 -4.80 6.08 -2.57
N GLY A 28 -5.42 6.54 -3.66
CA GLY A 28 -6.59 5.90 -4.26
C GLY A 28 -6.23 4.61 -4.98
N ILE A 29 -7.18 3.68 -5.04
CA ILE A 29 -7.04 2.45 -5.82
C ILE A 29 -6.96 2.84 -7.30
N THR A 30 -5.96 2.30 -8.01
CA THR A 30 -5.74 2.53 -9.44
C THR A 30 -5.87 1.23 -10.23
N ARG A 31 -6.22 1.35 -11.51
CA ARG A 31 -6.18 0.26 -12.49
C ARG A 31 -4.72 -0.08 -12.82
N GLU A 32 -4.49 -1.22 -13.47
CA GLU A 32 -3.15 -1.61 -13.98
C GLU A 32 -2.51 -0.52 -14.85
N SER A 33 -3.32 0.20 -15.63
CA SER A 33 -2.87 1.35 -16.44
C SER A 33 -2.60 2.63 -15.66
N GLY A 34 -2.76 2.64 -14.33
CA GLY A 34 -2.54 3.79 -13.45
C GLY A 34 -3.72 4.76 -13.34
N ALA A 35 -4.81 4.56 -14.09
CA ALA A 35 -6.01 5.39 -13.97
C ALA A 35 -6.77 5.10 -12.66
N PRO A 36 -7.42 6.09 -12.02
CA PRO A 36 -8.18 5.87 -10.79
C PRO A 36 -9.37 4.92 -11.00
N VAL A 37 -9.64 4.09 -9.99
CA VAL A 37 -10.83 3.23 -9.94
C VAL A 37 -12.04 4.09 -9.59
N ILE A 38 -13.07 4.05 -10.45
CA ILE A 38 -14.28 4.88 -10.31
C ILE A 38 -15.27 4.31 -9.29
N ASN A 39 -15.33 2.98 -9.13
CA ASN A 39 -16.14 2.27 -8.15
C ASN A 39 -15.51 0.88 -7.93
N ASN A 40 -15.40 0.45 -6.67
CA ASN A 40 -14.85 -0.85 -6.27
C ASN A 40 -15.87 -1.74 -5.52
N GLN A 41 -17.10 -1.26 -5.33
CA GLN A 41 -18.17 -2.01 -4.67
C GLN A 41 -19.13 -2.62 -5.68
N ASP A 42 -19.38 -1.92 -6.80
CA ASP A 42 -20.32 -2.34 -7.83
C ASP A 42 -19.64 -2.70 -9.14
N THR A 43 -20.29 -3.56 -9.92
CA THR A 43 -19.93 -3.84 -11.31
C THR A 43 -20.53 -2.80 -12.24
N MET A 44 -19.91 -2.63 -13.41
CA MET A 44 -20.50 -1.81 -14.47
C MET A 44 -21.67 -2.56 -15.09
N THR A 45 -22.88 -2.05 -14.91
CA THR A 45 -24.12 -2.65 -15.41
C THR A 45 -24.89 -1.66 -16.29
N ALA A 46 -25.80 -2.17 -17.13
CA ALA A 46 -26.67 -1.32 -17.97
C ALA A 46 -27.74 -0.54 -17.17
N GLY A 47 -27.85 -0.81 -15.87
CA GLY A 47 -28.79 -0.20 -14.93
C GLY A 47 -28.75 -0.91 -13.58
N PRO A 48 -29.50 -0.44 -12.56
CA PRO A 48 -29.38 -0.94 -11.18
C PRO A 48 -29.61 -2.46 -11.00
N ARG A 49 -30.28 -3.12 -11.95
CA ARG A 49 -30.48 -4.58 -12.01
C ARG A 49 -30.25 -5.14 -13.41
N GLY A 50 -29.54 -4.38 -14.25
CA GLY A 50 -29.17 -4.83 -15.59
C GLY A 50 -28.15 -5.96 -15.53
N PRO A 51 -27.87 -6.62 -16.67
CA PRO A 51 -26.69 -7.44 -16.78
C PRO A 51 -25.42 -6.63 -16.46
#